data_AF-A0AAW6AHF2-F1
#
_entry.id   AF-A0AAW6AHF2-F1
#
_cell.length_a   1.000
_cell.length_b   1.000
_cell.length_c   1.000
_cell.angle_alpha   90.00
_cell.angle_beta   90.00
_cell.angle_gamma   90.00
#
_symmetry.space_group_name_H-M   'P 1'
#
loop_
_entity.id
_entity.type
_entity.pdbx_description
1 polymer ?
#
loop_
_entity_poly.entity_id
_entity_poly.type
_entity_poly.pdbx_seq_one_letter_code
_entity_poly.pdbx_strand_id
1 'polypeptide(L)'
;MEELARVAVQWAVPVALAALAGALMRLYRLMDAMQEGTRTMLRSRLVDLHERYVVSGKGCPDWVKQEASQVYGAYHGMGGNGTGTHYYQEIVNAPIRGESED
;
A
#
# COMPACT_ATOMS: atom_id res chain seq x y z
N MET A 1 1.45 39.53 39.77
CA MET A 1 2.54 38.65 39.25
C MET A 1 2.24 37.18 39.50
N GLU A 2 1.82 36.77 40.70
CA GLU A 2 1.55 35.36 41.04
C GLU A 2 0.34 34.74 40.30
N GLU A 3 -0.73 35.50 40.02
CA GLU A 3 -1.87 35.02 39.23
C GLU A 3 -1.48 34.65 37.80
N LEU A 4 -0.65 35.49 37.15
CA LEU A 4 -0.16 35.23 35.80
C LEU A 4 0.68 33.95 35.74
N ALA A 5 1.51 33.71 36.76
CA ALA A 5 2.30 32.49 36.88
C ALA A 5 1.42 31.25 37.05
N ARG A 6 0.35 31.33 37.84
CA ARG A 6 -0.60 30.21 38.05
C ARG A 6 -1.35 29.86 36.76
N VAL A 7 -1.84 30.87 36.04
CA VAL A 7 -2.52 30.69 34.75
C VAL A 7 -1.56 30.07 33.73
N ALA A 8 -0.31 30.53 33.67
CA ALA A 8 0.69 29.96 32.77
C ALA A 8 0.96 28.47 33.05
N VAL A 9 1.09 28.08 34.32
CA VAL A 9 1.29 26.67 34.71
C VAL A 9 0.05 25.83 34.39
N GLN A 10 -1.15 26.36 34.60
CA GLN A 10 -2.40 25.66 34.31
C GLN A 10 -2.58 25.38 32.81
N TRP A 11 -2.16 26.31 31.95
CA TRP A 11 -2.25 26.13 30.49
C TRP A 11 -1.06 25.39 29.88
N ALA A 12 0.06 25.26 30.60
CA ALA A 12 1.23 24.55 30.10
C ALA A 12 0.92 23.08 29.77
N VAL A 13 0.16 22.39 30.64
CA VAL A 13 -0.22 20.98 30.46
C VAL A 13 -1.10 20.76 29.21
N PRO A 14 -2.25 21.45 29.03
CA PRO A 14 -3.08 21.25 27.84
C PRO A 14 -2.37 21.66 26.55
N VAL A 15 -1.53 22.71 26.57
CA VAL A 15 -0.73 23.10 25.40
C VAL A 15 0.28 22.00 25.05
N ALA A 16 0.98 21.46 26.04
CA ALA A 16 1.94 20.36 25.83
C ALA A 16 1.24 19.10 25.30
N LEU A 17 0.08 18.73 25.85
CA LEU A 17 -0.71 17.60 25.37
C LEU A 17 -1.24 17.81 23.95
N ALA A 18 -1.73 19.02 23.63
CA ALA A 18 -2.18 19.34 22.28
C ALA A 18 -1.03 19.29 21.26
N ALA A 19 0.15 19.80 21.63
CA ALA A 19 1.35 19.72 20.80
C ALA A 19 1.76 18.27 20.56
N LEU A 20 1.76 17.44 21.60
CA LEU A 20 2.06 16.01 21.51
C LEU A 20 1.04 15.28 20.61
N ALA A 21 -0.25 15.51 20.82
CA ALA A 21 -1.31 14.93 20.00
C ALA A 21 -1.18 15.36 18.53
N GLY A 22 -0.86 16.63 18.28
CA GLY A 22 -0.61 17.14 16.93
C GLY A 22 0.61 16.50 16.26
N ALA A 23 1.68 16.25 17.01
CA ALA A 23 2.86 15.54 16.52
C ALA A 23 2.54 14.07 16.18
N LEU A 24 1.84 13.37 17.07
CA LEU A 24 1.38 11.98 16.82
C LEU A 24 0.46 11.90 15.60
N MET A 25 -0.47 12.85 15.45
CA MET A 25 -1.36 12.89 14.29
C MET A 25 -0.60 13.17 12.99
N ARG A 26 0.46 13.99 13.02
CA ARG A 26 1.35 14.20 11.86
C ARG A 26 2.07 12.91 11.46
N LEU A 27 2.60 12.18 12.45
CA LEU A 27 3.25 10.90 12.21
C LEU A 27 2.27 9.88 11.62
N TYR A 28 1.07 9.79 12.16
CA TYR A 28 0.02 8.91 11.65
C TYR A 28 -0.31 9.21 10.18
N ARG A 29 -0.51 10.49 9.83
CA ARG A 29 -0.78 10.88 8.44
C ARG A 29 0.38 10.57 7.49
N LEU A 30 1.62 10.67 7.96
CA LEU A 30 2.79 10.30 7.15
C LEU A 30 2.84 8.79 6.87
N MET A 31 2.56 7.98 7.90
CA MET A 31 2.47 6.53 7.75
C MET A 31 1.35 6.12 6.80
N ASP A 32 0.18 6.76 6.92
CA ASP A 32 -0.97 6.54 6.04
C ASP A 32 -0.64 6.88 4.57
N ALA A 33 0.00 8.03 4.33
CA ALA A 33 0.47 8.40 2.99
C ALA A 33 1.50 7.41 2.43
N MET A 34 2.41 6.89 3.27
CA MET A 34 3.39 5.88 2.87
C MET A 34 2.71 4.54 2.52
N GLN A 35 1.71 4.13 3.30
CA GLN A 35 0.91 2.94 3.03
C GLN A 35 0.18 3.06 1.69
N GLU A 36 -0.43 4.21 1.41
CA GLU A 36 -1.10 4.46 0.13
C GLU A 36 -0.12 4.51 -1.07
N GLY A 37 1.08 5.08 -0.87
CA GLY A 37 2.15 5.05 -1.87
C GLY A 37 2.61 3.63 -2.19
N THR A 38 2.86 2.82 -1.15
CA THR A 38 3.28 1.42 -1.27
C THR A 38 2.22 0.60 -1.99
N ARG A 39 0.95 0.78 -1.61
CA ARG A 39 -0.19 0.16 -2.27
C ARG A 39 -0.28 0.53 -3.75
N THR A 40 -0.03 1.79 -4.09
CA THR A 40 0.01 2.24 -5.49
C THR A 40 1.12 1.56 -6.28
N MET A 41 2.31 1.42 -5.68
CA MET A 41 3.44 0.70 -6.30
C MET A 41 3.12 -0.78 -6.52
N LEU A 42 2.53 -1.46 -5.52
CA LEU A 42 2.14 -2.87 -5.66
C LEU A 42 1.06 -3.06 -6.73
N ARG A 43 0.09 -2.15 -6.82
CA ARG A 43 -0.89 -2.15 -7.92
C ARG A 43 -0.21 -1.97 -9.27
N SER A 44 0.73 -1.04 -9.38
CA SER A 44 1.51 -0.83 -10.61
C SER A 44 2.24 -2.11 -11.01
N ARG A 45 2.84 -2.81 -10.03
CA ARG A 45 3.52 -4.08 -10.30
C ARG A 45 2.57 -5.14 -10.87
N LEU A 46 1.35 -5.25 -10.35
CA LEU A 46 0.34 -6.15 -10.91
C LEU A 46 -0.04 -5.76 -12.35
N VAL A 47 -0.20 -4.47 -12.63
CA VAL A 47 -0.44 -3.98 -14.00
C VAL A 47 0.71 -4.36 -14.93
N ASP A 48 1.96 -4.13 -14.50
CA ASP A 48 3.12 -4.44 -15.33
C ASP A 48 3.27 -5.95 -15.61
N LEU A 49 2.92 -6.81 -14.65
CA LEU A 49 2.93 -8.26 -14.83
C LEU A 49 1.82 -8.68 -15.81
N HIS A 50 0.64 -8.07 -15.68
CA HIS A 50 -0.49 -8.29 -16.57
C HIS A 50 -0.16 -7.88 -18.02
N GLU A 51 0.37 -6.68 -18.23
CA GLU A 51 0.76 -6.21 -19.56
C GLU A 51 1.84 -7.11 -20.19
N ARG A 52 2.84 -7.52 -19.40
CA ARG A 52 3.97 -8.32 -19.90
C ARG A 52 3.61 -9.76 -20.25
N TYR A 53 2.73 -10.41 -19.49
CA TYR A 53 2.53 -11.86 -19.60
C TYR A 53 1.12 -12.27 -20.01
N VAL A 54 0.13 -11.40 -19.84
CA VAL A 54 -1.26 -11.65 -20.24
C VAL A 54 -1.56 -10.95 -21.56
N VAL A 55 -1.33 -9.64 -21.64
CA VAL A 55 -1.64 -8.85 -22.86
C VAL A 55 -0.71 -9.19 -24.01
N SER A 56 0.57 -9.47 -23.73
CA SER A 56 1.54 -9.84 -24.77
C SER A 56 1.26 -11.19 -25.44
N GLY A 57 0.32 -12.00 -24.92
CA GLY A 57 -0.08 -13.28 -25.49
C GLY A 57 0.97 -14.40 -25.37
N LYS A 58 2.09 -14.14 -24.70
CA LYS A 58 3.24 -15.04 -24.57
C LYS A 58 3.08 -16.15 -23.52
N GLY A 59 1.92 -16.24 -22.89
CA GLY A 59 1.65 -17.12 -21.76
C GLY A 59 2.30 -16.63 -20.46
N CYS A 60 1.74 -17.05 -19.33
CA CYS A 60 2.17 -16.65 -17.99
C CYS A 60 2.93 -17.79 -17.30
N PRO A 61 4.26 -17.68 -17.08
CA PRO A 61 5.02 -18.68 -16.34
C PRO A 61 4.54 -18.84 -14.89
N ASP A 62 4.72 -20.01 -14.30
CA ASP A 62 4.25 -20.27 -12.91
C ASP A 62 4.91 -19.36 -11.87
N TRP A 63 6.17 -18.99 -12.06
CA TRP A 63 6.86 -18.05 -11.16
C TRP A 63 6.22 -16.65 -11.19
N VAL A 64 5.67 -16.21 -12.34
CA VAL A 64 4.95 -14.94 -12.48
C VAL A 64 3.64 -15.00 -11.71
N LYS A 65 2.94 -16.13 -11.76
CA LYS A 65 1.70 -16.33 -10.98
C LYS A 65 1.98 -16.28 -9.49
N GLN A 66 3.04 -16.94 -9.03
CA GLN A 66 3.47 -16.89 -7.62
C GLN A 66 3.86 -15.48 -7.19
N GLU A 67 4.60 -14.75 -8.03
CA GLU A 67 4.94 -13.34 -7.77
C GLU A 67 3.68 -12.48 -7.65
N ALA A 68 2.74 -12.63 -8.59
CA ALA A 68 1.48 -11.90 -8.57
C ALA A 68 0.66 -12.21 -7.31
N SER A 69 0.64 -13.47 -6.83
CA SER A 69 -0.01 -13.84 -5.56
C SER A 69 0.64 -13.18 -4.35
N GLN A 70 1.97 -13.08 -4.30
CA GLN A 70 2.67 -12.41 -3.20
C GLN A 70 2.41 -10.89 -3.20
N VAL A 71 2.52 -10.26 -4.38
CA VAL A 71 2.24 -8.83 -4.56
C VAL A 71 0.77 -8.53 -4.21
N TYR A 72 -0.15 -9.37 -4.68
CA TYR A 72 -1.57 -9.22 -4.38
C TYR A 72 -1.87 -9.43 -2.88
N GLY A 73 -1.25 -10.41 -2.23
CA GLY A 73 -1.41 -10.63 -0.80
C GLY A 73 -1.02 -9.41 0.03
N ALA A 74 0.14 -8.80 -0.28
CA ALA A 74 0.58 -7.56 0.35
C ALA A 74 -0.36 -6.38 0.05
N TYR A 75 -0.79 -6.23 -1.21
CA TYR A 75 -1.73 -5.19 -1.62
C TYR A 75 -3.10 -5.31 -0.91
N HIS A 76 -3.64 -6.52 -0.82
CA HIS A 76 -4.93 -6.79 -0.20
C HIS A 76 -4.86 -6.61 1.32
N GLY A 77 -3.77 -7.06 1.95
CA GLY A 77 -3.54 -6.89 3.38
C GLY A 77 -3.49 -5.44 3.85
N MET A 78 -3.14 -4.49 2.97
CA MET A 78 -3.17 -3.05 3.24
C MET A 78 -4.54 -2.38 3.01
N GLY A 79 -5.59 -3.17 2.71
CA GLY A 79 -6.97 -2.69 2.56
C GLY A 79 -7.43 -2.44 1.12
N GLY A 80 -6.96 -3.24 0.15
CA GLY A 80 -7.10 -3.14 -1.33
C GLY A 80 -8.40 -2.56 -1.94
N ASN A 81 -8.30 -1.81 -3.06
CA ASN A 81 -9.37 -0.96 -3.64
C ASN A 81 -10.14 -1.70 -4.76
N GLY A 82 -10.04 -3.03 -4.83
CA GLY A 82 -10.66 -3.86 -5.87
C GLY A 82 -9.99 -3.81 -7.25
N THR A 83 -9.43 -2.68 -7.68
CA THR A 83 -8.79 -2.55 -9.00
C THR A 83 -7.58 -3.49 -9.17
N GLY A 84 -6.77 -3.67 -8.13
CA GLY A 84 -5.64 -4.62 -8.16
C GLY A 84 -6.09 -6.08 -8.23
N THR A 85 -7.28 -6.41 -7.72
CA THR A 85 -7.84 -7.76 -7.71
C THR A 85 -8.17 -8.24 -9.12
N HIS A 86 -8.63 -7.35 -10.00
CA HIS A 86 -8.90 -7.67 -11.39
C HIS A 86 -7.64 -8.16 -12.12
N TYR A 87 -6.57 -7.36 -12.11
CA TYR A 87 -5.30 -7.72 -12.76
C TYR A 87 -4.72 -9.02 -12.20
N TYR A 88 -4.80 -9.21 -10.88
CA TYR A 88 -4.35 -10.45 -10.25
C TYR A 88 -5.11 -11.68 -10.79
N GLN A 89 -6.44 -11.60 -10.86
CA GLN A 89 -7.27 -12.69 -11.38
C GLN A 89 -6.91 -13.03 -12.83
N GLU A 90 -6.73 -12.02 -13.67
CA GLU A 90 -6.33 -12.23 -15.07
C GLU A 90 -4.94 -12.88 -15.19
N ILE A 91 -3.97 -12.51 -14.35
CA ILE A 91 -2.63 -13.13 -14.34
C ILE A 91 -2.69 -14.61 -13.93
N VAL A 92 -3.44 -14.92 -12.87
CA VAL A 92 -3.54 -16.31 -12.36
C VAL A 92 -4.30 -17.20 -13.34
N ASN A 93 -5.34 -16.67 -13.98
CA ASN A 93 -6.16 -17.38 -14.95
C ASN A 93 -5.52 -17.44 -16.36
N ALA A 94 -4.48 -16.66 -16.62
CA ALA A 94 -3.79 -16.71 -17.89
C ALA A 94 -3.22 -18.12 -18.18
N PRO A 95 -3.24 -18.58 -19.44
CA PRO A 95 -2.67 -19.87 -19.80
C PRO A 95 -1.18 -19.91 -19.44
N ILE A 96 -0.74 -21.05 -18.91
CA ILE A 96 0.67 -21.25 -18.58
C ILE A 96 1.46 -21.18 -19.88
N ARG A 97 2.58 -20.44 -19.87
CA ARG A 97 3.51 -20.45 -21.02
C ARG A 97 3.98 -21.89 -21.22
N GLY A 98 3.44 -22.56 -22.24
CA GLY A 98 3.81 -23.92 -22.57
C GLY A 98 5.29 -24.00 -22.93
N GLU A 99 5.96 -25.08 -22.52
CA GLU A 99 7.29 -25.49 -22.99
C GLU A 99 7.31 -25.88 -24.48
N SER A 100 6.37 -25.40 -25.30
CA SER A 100 6.19 -25.81 -26.69
C SER A 100 6.48 -24.65 -27.63
N GLU A 101 7.76 -24.45 -27.94
CA GLU A 101 8.28 -23.87 -29.18
C GLU A 101 9.81 -24.08 -29.19
N ASP A 102 10.20 -25.36 -29.29
CA ASP A 102 11.46 -25.79 -29.91
C ASP A 102 11.11 -26.44 -31.26
#